data_AF-A0A2J6JF04-F1
#
_entry.id   AF-A0A2J6JF04-F1
#
_cell.length_a   1.000
_cell.length_b   1.000
_cell.length_c   1.000
_cell.angle_alpha   90.00
_cell.angle_beta   90.00
_cell.angle_gamma   90.00
#
_symmetry.space_group_name_H-M   'P 1'
#
loop_
_entity.id
_entity.type
_entity.pdbx_description
1 polymer ?
#
loop_
_entity_poly.entity_id
_entity_poly.type
_entity_poly.pdbx_seq_one_letter_code
_entity_poly.pdbx_strand_id
1 'polypeptide(L)'
;TLPLISLAELLGLPPQTPAETRRVTVLVLAFREKQIACLIDRSLETSDLIVKDLGTQLKSVHFVSGATILADGSPALILSVPDIFQAATHNHGTRLLEQFATREAQKCKGKILVVDDSITTRTMEKNILETHGYQVAVAVSGEEALTILESRDVDLVVSDIEMPGISGFELTAQLRRSDHTRELPVVIVTSLASDEDRRKGLEVGAQSYIVKGSFDQGSLLEAVENLIG
;
A
#
# COMPACT_ATOMS: atom_id res chain seq x y z
N THR A 1 -16.98 -11.69 30.46
CA THR A 1 -15.82 -10.80 30.22
C THR A 1 -16.06 -10.08 28.90
N LEU A 2 -15.86 -8.76 28.86
CA LEU A 2 -16.10 -7.95 27.66
C LEU A 2 -14.76 -7.81 26.89
N PRO A 3 -14.69 -8.14 25.59
CA PRO A 3 -13.46 -7.96 24.82
C PRO A 3 -13.14 -6.48 24.65
N LEU A 4 -11.89 -6.11 24.88
CA LEU A 4 -11.39 -4.74 24.78
C LEU A 4 -10.49 -4.59 23.55
N ILE A 5 -10.79 -3.64 22.67
CA ILE A 5 -10.11 -3.42 21.40
C ILE A 5 -9.79 -1.93 21.24
N SER A 6 -8.64 -1.57 20.66
CA SER A 6 -8.33 -0.19 20.32
C SER A 6 -9.07 0.23 19.05
N LEU A 7 -9.87 1.31 19.12
CA LEU A 7 -10.55 1.83 17.93
C LEU A 7 -9.56 2.40 16.92
N ALA A 8 -8.49 3.06 17.39
CA ALA A 8 -7.44 3.59 16.52
C ALA A 8 -6.73 2.47 15.74
N GLU A 9 -6.38 1.37 16.41
CA GLU A 9 -5.76 0.20 15.75
C GLU A 9 -6.72 -0.45 14.75
N LEU A 10 -8.00 -0.58 15.13
CA LEU A 10 -9.03 -1.17 14.26
C LEU A 10 -9.24 -0.32 12.98
N LEU A 11 -9.06 1.00 13.06
CA LEU A 11 -9.17 1.93 11.95
C LEU A 11 -7.83 2.17 11.20
N GLY A 12 -6.73 1.53 11.61
CA GLY A 12 -5.41 1.73 11.01
C GLY A 12 -4.82 3.14 11.24
N LEU A 13 -5.29 3.85 12.27
CA LEU A 13 -4.82 5.18 12.62
C LEU A 13 -3.54 5.09 13.46
N PRO A 14 -2.61 6.07 13.34
CA PRO A 14 -1.38 6.05 14.13
C PRO A 14 -1.71 6.06 15.62
N PRO A 15 -0.99 5.27 16.44
CA PRO A 15 -1.21 5.22 17.88
C PRO A 15 -0.96 6.62 18.46
N GLN A 16 -1.99 7.22 19.03
CA GLN A 16 -1.86 8.47 19.76
C GLN A 16 -1.23 8.14 21.12
N THR A 17 -0.06 8.69 21.40
CA THR A 17 0.61 8.52 22.69
C THR A 17 -0.34 8.99 23.80
N PRO A 18 -0.77 8.13 24.73
CA PRO A 18 -1.63 8.57 25.82
C PRO A 18 -0.84 9.59 26.65
N ALA A 19 -1.28 10.84 26.66
CA ALA A 19 -0.71 11.88 27.51
C ALA A 19 -0.89 11.46 28.97
N GLU A 20 0.15 10.89 29.61
CA GLU A 20 0.42 10.72 31.06
C GLU A 20 -0.74 10.49 32.05
N THR A 21 -1.91 10.04 31.60
CA THR A 21 -3.11 10.00 32.43
C THR A 21 -3.58 8.56 32.58
N ARG A 22 -3.60 8.08 33.83
CA ARG A 22 -3.99 6.73 34.28
C ARG A 22 -5.48 6.39 34.07
N ARG A 23 -6.19 7.12 33.21
CA ARG A 23 -7.62 6.94 32.92
C ARG A 23 -7.78 6.70 31.43
N VAL A 24 -8.42 5.58 31.09
CA VAL A 24 -8.70 5.22 29.71
C VAL A 24 -10.19 5.37 29.45
N THR A 25 -10.54 5.95 28.31
CA THR A 25 -11.93 6.10 27.91
C THR A 25 -12.33 4.90 27.06
N VAL A 26 -13.45 4.29 27.40
CA VAL A 26 -13.96 3.09 26.72
C VAL A 26 -15.38 3.34 26.26
N LEU A 27 -15.63 3.10 24.97
CA LEU A 27 -16.95 3.06 24.37
C LEU A 27 -17.45 1.61 24.34
N VAL A 28 -18.56 1.33 25.00
CA VAL A 28 -19.18 0.00 24.95
C VAL A 28 -20.19 -0.03 23.80
N LEU A 29 -19.90 -0.81 22.78
CA LEU A 29 -20.78 -1.02 21.64
C LEU A 29 -21.58 -2.32 21.85
N ALA A 30 -22.85 -2.30 21.47
CA ALA A 30 -23.74 -3.46 21.50
C ALA A 30 -24.34 -3.68 20.11
N PHE A 31 -24.25 -4.90 19.60
CA PHE A 31 -24.84 -5.29 18.33
C PHE A 31 -25.32 -6.74 18.42
N ARG A 32 -26.63 -6.94 18.18
CA ARG A 32 -27.33 -8.20 18.48
C ARG A 32 -27.13 -8.57 19.97
N GLU A 33 -26.84 -9.83 20.28
CA GLU A 33 -26.59 -10.33 21.64
C GLU A 33 -25.12 -10.21 22.08
N LYS A 34 -24.28 -9.50 21.32
CA LYS A 34 -22.85 -9.35 21.62
C LYS A 34 -22.54 -7.92 22.04
N GLN A 35 -21.56 -7.79 22.94
CA GLN A 35 -21.03 -6.51 23.38
C GLN A 35 -19.51 -6.50 23.23
N ILE A 36 -18.95 -5.36 22.87
CA ILE A 36 -17.50 -5.11 22.79
C ILE A 36 -17.17 -3.77 23.46
N ALA A 37 -15.96 -3.65 24.00
CA ALA A 37 -15.42 -2.40 24.50
C ALA A 37 -14.35 -1.88 23.53
N CYS A 38 -14.48 -0.63 23.11
CA CYS A 38 -13.56 0.07 22.24
C CYS A 38 -12.82 1.15 23.03
N LEU A 39 -11.49 1.09 23.08
CA LEU A 39 -10.66 2.18 23.60
C LEU A 39 -10.73 3.35 22.62
N ILE A 40 -11.04 4.54 23.15
CA ILE A 40 -11.14 5.78 22.39
C ILE A 40 -10.29 6.85 23.05
N ASP A 41 -9.84 7.81 22.25
CA ASP A 41 -9.03 8.93 22.75
C ASP A 41 -9.84 9.78 23.74
N ARG A 42 -11.05 10.18 23.31
CA ARG A 42 -11.97 11.00 24.08
C ARG A 42 -13.40 10.86 23.58
N SER A 43 -14.36 11.07 24.48
CA SER A 43 -15.75 11.31 24.12
C SER A 43 -15.99 12.82 24.14
N LEU A 44 -16.58 13.35 23.07
CA LEU A 44 -16.95 14.77 22.99
C LEU A 44 -18.39 14.96 23.44
N GLU A 45 -19.35 14.67 22.57
CA GLU A 45 -20.78 14.87 22.80
C GLU A 45 -21.60 13.77 22.10
N THR A 46 -22.82 13.52 22.58
CA THR A 46 -23.81 12.66 21.91
C THR A 46 -24.76 13.53 21.12
N SER A 47 -24.96 13.23 19.84
CA SER A 47 -25.84 14.01 18.96
C SER A 47 -26.63 13.09 18.04
N ASP A 48 -27.92 13.41 17.84
CA ASP A 48 -28.78 12.72 16.89
C ASP A 48 -28.52 13.27 15.48
N LEU A 49 -27.95 12.43 14.61
CA LEU A 49 -27.52 12.82 13.28
C LEU A 49 -28.29 12.04 12.21
N ILE A 50 -28.77 12.74 11.19
CA ILE A 50 -29.34 12.11 10.00
C ILE A 50 -28.18 11.61 9.13
N VAL A 51 -28.00 10.30 9.09
CA VAL A 51 -27.00 9.65 8.25
C VAL A 51 -27.46 9.74 6.79
N LYS A 52 -26.66 10.39 5.94
CA LYS A 52 -26.82 10.27 4.49
C LYS A 52 -25.96 9.10 4.01
N ASP A 53 -26.57 8.16 3.32
CA ASP A 53 -25.84 7.07 2.67
C ASP A 53 -24.79 7.63 1.70
N LEU A 54 -23.62 7.01 1.67
CA LEU A 54 -22.48 7.44 0.84
C LEU A 54 -22.70 7.24 -0.68
N GLY A 55 -23.90 6.89 -1.12
CA GLY A 55 -24.18 6.52 -2.52
C GLY A 55 -23.50 5.20 -2.91
N THR A 56 -23.82 4.69 -4.10
CA THR A 56 -23.32 3.38 -4.55
C THR A 56 -21.84 3.40 -4.92
N GLN A 57 -21.24 4.57 -5.16
CA GLN A 57 -19.82 4.71 -5.53
C GLN A 57 -18.84 4.59 -4.34
N LEU A 58 -19.32 4.64 -3.09
CA LEU A 58 -18.49 4.59 -1.88
C LEU A 58 -18.77 3.35 -1.00
N LYS A 59 -19.44 2.34 -1.56
CA LYS A 59 -19.69 1.04 -0.90
C LYS A 59 -18.41 0.25 -0.52
N SER A 60 -17.22 0.74 -0.86
CA SER A 60 -15.95 0.05 -0.59
C SER A 60 -15.10 0.64 0.54
N VAL A 61 -15.58 1.67 1.26
CA VAL A 61 -14.83 2.23 2.40
C VAL A 61 -15.11 1.40 3.65
N HIS A 62 -14.11 0.63 4.08
CA HIS A 62 -14.21 -0.22 5.25
C HIS A 62 -14.46 0.61 6.52
N PHE A 63 -15.33 0.12 7.41
CA PHE A 63 -15.68 0.72 8.71
C PHE A 63 -16.54 1.99 8.66
N VAL A 64 -16.95 2.50 7.50
CA VAL A 64 -17.67 3.78 7.38
C VAL A 64 -19.05 3.56 6.76
N SER A 65 -20.12 3.92 7.48
CA SER A 65 -21.49 3.90 6.97
C SER A 65 -21.91 5.23 6.31
N GLY A 66 -21.27 6.34 6.69
CA GLY A 66 -21.73 7.67 6.32
C GLY A 66 -20.68 8.74 6.53
N ALA A 67 -20.99 9.96 6.11
CA ALA A 67 -20.25 11.16 6.48
C ALA A 67 -21.24 12.28 6.82
N THR A 68 -20.83 13.19 7.69
CA THR A 68 -21.60 14.38 8.08
C THR A 68 -20.67 15.58 8.25
N ILE A 69 -21.25 16.78 8.32
CA ILE A 69 -20.54 18.00 8.68
C ILE A 69 -20.95 18.35 10.12
N LEU A 70 -19.97 18.58 10.99
CA LEU A 70 -20.17 18.99 12.38
C LEU A 70 -20.59 20.46 12.46
N ALA A 71 -21.05 20.91 13.64
CA ALA A 71 -21.50 22.29 13.86
C ALA A 71 -20.40 23.35 13.61
N ASP A 72 -19.13 22.95 13.69
CA ASP A 72 -17.96 23.78 13.39
C ASP A 72 -17.58 23.80 11.90
N GLY A 73 -18.33 23.09 11.05
CA GLY A 73 -18.09 23.00 9.61
C GLY A 73 -17.07 21.92 9.20
N SER A 74 -16.51 21.18 10.15
CA SER A 74 -15.56 20.10 9.84
C SER A 74 -16.27 18.81 9.40
N PRO A 75 -15.68 18.03 8.47
CA PRO A 75 -16.25 16.75 8.05
C PRO A 75 -15.96 15.66 9.10
N ALA A 76 -16.95 14.81 9.36
CA ALA A 76 -16.86 13.66 10.23
C ALA A 76 -17.38 12.39 9.54
N LEU A 77 -16.68 11.28 9.73
CA LEU A 77 -17.10 9.96 9.25
C LEU A 77 -17.96 9.28 10.32
N ILE A 78 -19.01 8.60 9.86
CA ILE A 78 -19.93 7.82 10.70
C ILE A 78 -19.51 6.36 10.59
N LEU A 79 -19.08 5.79 11.70
CA LEU A 79 -18.57 4.43 11.74
C LEU A 79 -19.68 3.37 11.72
N SER A 80 -19.42 2.27 11.00
CA SER A 80 -20.30 1.10 10.94
C SER A 80 -20.11 0.21 12.17
N VAL A 81 -21.07 0.22 13.10
CA VAL A 81 -21.07 -0.70 14.24
C VAL A 81 -21.03 -2.18 13.79
N PRO A 82 -21.79 -2.62 12.76
CA PRO A 82 -21.68 -3.99 12.24
C PRO A 82 -20.26 -4.37 11.78
N ASP A 83 -19.54 -3.48 11.08
CA ASP A 83 -18.20 -3.74 10.58
C ASP A 83 -17.19 -3.80 11.73
N ILE A 84 -17.34 -2.91 12.72
CA ILE A 84 -16.53 -2.93 13.95
C ILE A 84 -16.74 -4.27 14.67
N PHE A 85 -17.98 -4.76 14.77
CA PHE A 85 -18.28 -6.06 15.37
C PHE A 85 -17.73 -7.24 14.55
N GLN A 86 -17.80 -7.16 13.22
CA GLN A 86 -17.21 -8.16 12.34
C GLN A 86 -15.69 -8.22 12.56
N ALA A 87 -15.00 -7.08 12.49
CA ALA A 87 -13.57 -7.01 12.76
C ALA A 87 -13.23 -7.47 14.19
N ALA A 88 -14.00 -7.07 15.20
CA ALA A 88 -13.81 -7.46 16.59
C ALA A 88 -13.99 -8.96 16.84
N THR A 89 -14.94 -9.61 16.16
CA THR A 89 -15.19 -11.06 16.30
C THR A 89 -14.19 -11.89 15.50
N HIS A 90 -13.68 -11.36 14.39
CA HIS A 90 -12.49 -11.89 13.74
C HIS A 90 -11.21 -11.61 14.55
N ASN A 91 -11.23 -10.65 15.49
CA ASN A 91 -10.13 -10.27 16.37
C ASN A 91 -10.21 -10.87 17.80
N HIS A 92 -9.99 -12.19 17.91
CA HIS A 92 -8.98 -12.70 18.87
C HIS A 92 -7.58 -12.23 18.40
N GLY A 93 -7.45 -10.92 18.19
CA GLY A 93 -6.82 -10.34 17.01
C GLY A 93 -5.66 -9.42 17.29
N THR A 94 -5.07 -9.53 18.46
CA THR A 94 -3.65 -9.21 18.61
C THR A 94 -2.79 -10.19 17.82
N ARG A 95 -3.26 -11.44 17.60
CA ARG A 95 -2.53 -12.40 16.76
C ARG A 95 -2.78 -12.21 15.27
N LEU A 96 -3.86 -11.58 14.83
CA LEU A 96 -4.14 -11.42 13.40
C LEU A 96 -3.47 -10.19 12.80
N LEU A 97 -3.25 -9.06 13.48
CA LEU A 97 -2.43 -7.99 12.91
C LEU A 97 -0.95 -8.38 12.83
N GLU A 98 -0.42 -9.09 13.84
CA GLU A 98 0.89 -9.73 13.72
C GLU A 98 0.87 -10.84 12.67
N GLN A 99 -0.17 -11.67 12.58
CA GLN A 99 -0.29 -12.67 11.52
C GLN A 99 -0.77 -12.11 10.18
N PHE A 100 -1.15 -10.85 10.02
CA PHE A 100 -1.52 -10.19 8.75
C PHE A 100 -0.33 -9.37 8.30
N ALA A 101 0.41 -8.70 9.19
CA ALA A 101 1.76 -8.26 8.87
C ALA A 101 2.66 -9.45 8.53
N THR A 102 2.53 -10.58 9.25
CA THR A 102 3.28 -11.81 8.95
C THR A 102 2.63 -12.64 7.84
N ARG A 103 1.31 -12.61 7.57
CA ARG A 103 0.68 -13.26 6.40
C ARG A 103 0.69 -12.41 5.15
N GLU A 104 0.73 -11.10 5.22
CA GLU A 104 1.03 -10.22 4.09
C GLU A 104 2.53 -10.26 3.84
N ALA A 105 3.41 -10.30 4.84
CA ALA A 105 4.81 -10.66 4.60
C ALA A 105 5.01 -12.13 4.16
N GLN A 106 4.09 -13.06 4.45
CA GLN A 106 4.11 -14.46 3.97
C GLN A 106 3.23 -14.73 2.73
N LYS A 107 2.48 -13.74 2.22
CA LYS A 107 1.72 -13.81 0.95
C LYS A 107 2.16 -12.79 -0.08
N CYS A 108 2.89 -11.76 0.33
CA CYS A 108 3.45 -10.83 -0.61
C CYS A 108 4.51 -11.58 -1.39
N LYS A 109 4.29 -11.71 -2.70
CA LYS A 109 5.23 -12.37 -3.62
C LYS A 109 6.56 -11.60 -3.72
N GLY A 110 6.65 -10.43 -3.11
CA GLY A 110 7.84 -9.59 -3.04
C GLY A 110 7.49 -8.10 -3.09
N LYS A 111 8.46 -7.26 -2.73
CA LYS A 111 8.40 -5.81 -2.76
C LYS A 111 9.00 -5.29 -4.07
N ILE A 112 8.22 -4.54 -4.83
CA ILE A 112 8.63 -3.99 -6.12
C ILE A 112 8.68 -2.48 -6.05
N LEU A 113 9.73 -1.89 -6.61
CA LEU A 113 9.81 -0.45 -6.86
C LEU A 113 9.52 -0.20 -8.34
N VAL A 114 8.46 0.55 -8.64
CA VAL A 114 8.13 1.01 -10.00
C VAL A 114 8.64 2.44 -10.18
N VAL A 115 9.46 2.66 -11.21
CA VAL A 115 10.10 3.94 -11.53
C VAL A 115 9.69 4.35 -12.94
N ASP A 116 8.82 5.35 -13.05
CA ASP A 116 8.31 5.85 -14.33
C ASP A 116 7.86 7.30 -14.13
N ASP A 117 8.19 8.21 -15.05
CA ASP A 117 7.86 9.64 -14.95
C ASP A 117 6.39 9.92 -15.31
N SER A 118 5.79 9.07 -16.14
CA SER A 118 4.38 9.10 -16.52
C SER A 118 3.49 8.57 -15.40
N ILE A 119 2.71 9.47 -14.80
CA ILE A 119 1.71 9.14 -13.77
C ILE A 119 0.78 8.01 -14.24
N THR A 120 0.35 8.04 -15.50
CA THR A 120 -0.58 7.05 -16.06
C THR A 120 0.03 5.65 -16.10
N THR A 121 1.26 5.54 -16.63
CA THR A 121 1.97 4.26 -16.76
C THR A 121 2.32 3.70 -15.38
N ARG A 122 2.90 4.54 -14.52
CA ARG A 122 3.23 4.19 -13.14
C ARG A 122 2.03 3.68 -12.34
N THR A 123 0.87 4.35 -12.48
CA THR A 123 -0.35 3.94 -11.77
C THR A 123 -0.89 2.62 -12.31
N MET A 124 -0.81 2.40 -13.63
CA MET A 124 -1.22 1.15 -14.26
C MET A 124 -0.34 -0.02 -13.79
N GLU A 125 0.98 0.11 -13.89
CA GLU A 125 1.95 -0.91 -13.47
C GLU A 125 1.79 -1.23 -11.97
N LYS A 126 1.65 -0.20 -11.14
CA LYS A 126 1.34 -0.37 -9.72
C LYS A 126 0.08 -1.21 -9.50
N ASN A 127 -1.04 -0.83 -10.12
CA ASN A 127 -2.31 -1.53 -9.94
C ASN A 127 -2.24 -2.99 -10.41
N ILE A 128 -1.55 -3.25 -11.53
CA ILE A 128 -1.32 -4.61 -12.05
C ILE A 128 -0.60 -5.44 -10.99
N LEU A 129 0.54 -4.97 -10.50
CA LEU A 129 1.39 -5.72 -9.56
C LEU A 129 0.70 -5.89 -8.20
N GLU A 130 0.06 -4.86 -7.66
CA GLU A 130 -0.69 -4.94 -6.40
C GLU A 130 -1.86 -5.95 -6.48
N THR A 131 -2.59 -5.97 -7.60
CA THR A 131 -3.69 -6.93 -7.83
C THR A 131 -3.19 -8.38 -7.85
N HIS A 132 -1.90 -8.60 -8.16
CA HIS A 132 -1.27 -9.93 -8.22
C HIS A 132 -0.49 -10.30 -6.94
N GLY A 133 -0.64 -9.50 -5.88
CA GLY A 133 -0.12 -9.81 -4.54
C GLY A 133 1.29 -9.30 -4.27
N TYR A 134 1.81 -8.35 -5.05
CA TYR A 134 3.07 -7.66 -4.76
C TYR A 134 2.85 -6.39 -3.94
N GLN A 135 3.83 -6.00 -3.13
CA GLN A 135 3.83 -4.71 -2.44
C GLN A 135 4.59 -3.71 -3.30
N VAL A 136 3.95 -2.64 -3.73
CA VAL A 136 4.54 -1.71 -4.71
C VAL A 136 4.85 -0.35 -4.10
N ALA A 137 6.12 0.02 -4.14
CA ALA A 137 6.56 1.40 -3.98
C ALA A 137 6.67 2.06 -5.37
N VAL A 138 6.49 3.37 -5.42
CA VAL A 138 6.57 4.13 -6.68
C VAL A 138 7.57 5.27 -6.55
N ALA A 139 8.28 5.55 -7.64
CA ALA A 139 9.16 6.71 -7.81
C ALA A 139 8.84 7.39 -9.14
N VAL A 140 8.94 8.72 -9.18
CA VAL A 140 8.67 9.53 -10.36
C VAL A 140 9.92 9.82 -11.18
N SER A 141 11.10 9.53 -10.63
CA SER A 141 12.39 9.72 -11.30
C SER A 141 13.45 8.75 -10.77
N GLY A 142 14.56 8.61 -11.49
CA GLY A 142 15.69 7.79 -11.06
C GLY A 142 16.35 8.28 -9.75
N GLU A 143 16.36 9.59 -9.50
CA GLU A 143 16.88 10.17 -8.25
C GLU A 143 16.02 9.80 -7.04
N GLU A 144 14.69 9.84 -7.18
CA GLU A 144 13.77 9.40 -6.13
C GLU A 144 13.90 7.89 -5.90
N ALA A 145 14.08 7.11 -6.97
CA ALA A 145 14.29 5.68 -6.87
C ALA A 145 15.56 5.34 -6.06
N LEU A 146 16.67 6.03 -6.31
CA LEU A 146 17.90 5.85 -5.53
C LEU A 146 17.68 6.19 -4.05
N THR A 147 16.98 7.29 -3.77
CA THR A 147 16.66 7.71 -2.38
C THR A 147 15.81 6.65 -1.66
N ILE A 148 14.85 6.05 -2.36
CA ILE A 148 14.02 4.97 -1.80
C ILE A 148 14.84 3.71 -1.55
N LEU A 149 15.75 3.35 -2.46
CA LEU A 149 16.58 2.15 -2.37
C LEU A 149 17.65 2.24 -1.28
N GLU A 150 18.00 3.44 -0.81
CA GLU A 150 18.87 3.61 0.37
C GLU A 150 18.19 3.23 1.69
N SER A 151 16.86 3.29 1.75
CA SER A 151 16.09 3.22 3.00
C SER A 151 15.07 2.09 3.08
N ARG A 152 14.89 1.33 2.00
CA ARG A 152 13.88 0.26 1.90
C ARG A 152 14.45 -1.02 1.33
N ASP A 153 14.04 -2.15 1.92
CA ASP A 153 14.19 -3.46 1.30
C ASP A 153 13.22 -3.57 0.13
N VAL A 154 13.76 -3.67 -1.07
CA VAL A 154 13.07 -3.89 -2.35
C VAL A 154 13.63 -5.17 -2.95
N ASP A 155 12.78 -6.03 -3.49
CA ASP A 155 13.18 -7.32 -4.09
C ASP A 155 13.35 -7.21 -5.61
N LEU A 156 12.71 -6.24 -6.26
CA LEU A 156 12.81 -6.00 -7.71
C LEU A 156 12.52 -4.54 -8.07
N VAL A 157 13.22 -4.02 -9.09
CA VAL A 157 12.95 -2.70 -9.68
C VAL A 157 12.35 -2.88 -11.07
N VAL A 158 11.22 -2.22 -11.33
CA VAL A 158 10.65 -2.01 -12.65
C VAL A 158 10.93 -0.57 -13.04
N SER A 159 11.68 -0.33 -14.12
CA SER A 159 12.09 1.02 -14.52
C SER A 159 11.75 1.30 -15.97
N ASP A 160 11.19 2.47 -16.23
CA ASP A 160 11.22 3.07 -17.55
C ASP A 160 12.64 3.56 -17.91
N ILE A 161 12.95 3.66 -19.21
CA ILE A 161 14.22 4.23 -19.68
C ILE A 161 14.11 5.73 -19.87
N GLU A 162 13.00 6.20 -20.43
CA GLU A 162 12.82 7.56 -20.94
C GLU A 162 12.36 8.49 -19.83
N MET A 163 13.22 8.65 -18.83
CA MET A 163 12.96 9.53 -17.68
C MET A 163 13.82 10.80 -17.75
N PRO A 164 13.28 11.97 -17.32
CA PRO A 164 14.09 13.17 -17.12
C PRO A 164 15.15 12.95 -16.03
N GLY A 165 16.34 13.53 -16.24
CA GLY A 165 17.44 13.41 -15.28
C GLY A 165 18.15 12.07 -15.45
N ILE A 166 18.07 11.20 -14.44
CA ILE A 166 18.63 9.84 -14.49
C ILE A 166 17.72 8.92 -15.32
N SER A 167 18.24 8.43 -16.44
CA SER A 167 17.57 7.43 -17.27
C SER A 167 17.55 6.04 -16.61
N GLY A 168 16.65 5.15 -17.06
CA GLY A 168 16.60 3.77 -16.56
C GLY A 168 17.90 2.98 -16.78
N PHE A 169 18.64 3.27 -17.85
CA PHE A 169 19.96 2.68 -18.07
C PHE A 169 20.98 3.15 -17.04
N GLU A 170 21.01 4.45 -16.76
CA GLU A 170 21.91 5.03 -15.77
C GLU A 170 21.56 4.58 -14.35
N LEU A 171 20.28 4.51 -14.01
CA LEU A 171 19.78 3.95 -12.76
C LEU A 171 20.30 2.51 -12.60
N THR A 172 20.07 1.66 -13.59
CA THR A 172 20.54 0.26 -13.57
C THR A 172 22.05 0.17 -13.37
N ALA A 173 22.83 0.98 -14.10
CA ALA A 173 24.28 1.01 -13.98
C ALA A 173 24.74 1.49 -12.58
N GLN A 174 24.03 2.41 -11.94
CA GLN A 174 24.31 2.85 -10.57
C GLN A 174 23.97 1.77 -9.54
N LEU A 175 22.85 1.05 -9.72
CA LEU A 175 22.47 -0.06 -8.85
C LEU A 175 23.52 -1.18 -8.88
N ARG A 176 24.08 -1.48 -10.06
CA ARG A 176 25.14 -2.49 -10.22
C ARG A 176 26.48 -2.10 -9.59
N ARG A 177 26.73 -0.80 -9.38
CA ARG A 177 27.95 -0.29 -8.73
C ARG A 177 27.88 -0.29 -7.20
N SER A 178 26.68 -0.37 -6.63
CA SER A 178 26.48 -0.28 -5.18
C SER A 178 26.39 -1.69 -4.58
N ASP A 179 27.18 -1.96 -3.54
CA ASP A 179 27.30 -3.31 -2.96
C ASP A 179 25.96 -3.87 -2.45
N HIS A 180 25.07 -3.00 -1.97
CA HIS A 180 23.75 -3.37 -1.42
C HIS A 180 22.68 -3.64 -2.49
N THR A 181 22.84 -3.11 -3.71
CA THR A 181 21.83 -3.22 -4.78
C THR A 181 22.33 -3.93 -6.02
N ARG A 182 23.60 -4.37 -6.06
CA ARG A 182 24.16 -4.97 -7.28
C ARG A 182 23.46 -6.25 -7.71
N GLU A 183 22.88 -6.98 -6.78
CA GLU A 183 22.14 -8.22 -7.04
C GLU A 183 20.64 -7.98 -7.26
N LEU A 184 20.16 -6.76 -7.01
CA LEU A 184 18.75 -6.40 -7.16
C LEU A 184 18.30 -6.57 -8.62
N PRO A 185 17.33 -7.45 -8.93
CA PRO A 185 16.86 -7.61 -10.30
C PRO A 185 16.19 -6.33 -10.80
N VAL A 186 16.51 -5.96 -12.04
CA VAL A 186 15.94 -4.80 -12.73
C VAL A 186 15.25 -5.27 -14.00
N VAL A 187 13.96 -4.95 -14.12
CA VAL A 187 13.14 -5.13 -15.31
C VAL A 187 12.98 -3.76 -15.95
N ILE A 188 13.44 -3.63 -17.20
CA ILE A 188 13.22 -2.43 -17.99
C ILE A 188 11.88 -2.57 -18.72
N VAL A 189 11.02 -1.56 -18.60
CA VAL A 189 9.73 -1.49 -19.31
C VAL A 189 9.68 -0.17 -20.05
N THR A 190 9.81 -0.18 -21.38
CA THR A 190 10.00 1.06 -22.17
C THR A 190 9.26 1.04 -23.51
N SER A 191 9.10 2.21 -24.12
CA SER A 191 8.62 2.32 -25.50
C SER A 191 9.71 1.97 -26.54
N LEU A 192 10.99 1.99 -26.13
CA LEU A 192 12.13 1.74 -27.02
C LEU A 192 12.22 0.27 -27.44
N ALA A 193 12.01 0.00 -28.73
CA ALA A 193 11.91 -1.34 -29.28
C ALA A 193 13.12 -1.79 -30.12
N SER A 194 14.14 -0.94 -30.25
CA SER A 194 15.28 -1.24 -31.13
C SER A 194 16.17 -2.36 -30.56
N ASP A 195 16.76 -3.18 -31.43
CA ASP A 195 17.71 -4.22 -31.00
C ASP A 195 18.94 -3.63 -30.31
N GLU A 196 19.32 -2.39 -30.65
CA GLU A 196 20.42 -1.69 -30.00
C GLU A 196 20.07 -1.33 -28.55
N ASP A 197 18.86 -0.83 -28.30
CA ASP A 197 18.40 -0.47 -26.94
C ASP A 197 18.24 -1.71 -26.07
N ARG A 198 17.71 -2.81 -26.64
CA ARG A 198 17.64 -4.10 -25.93
C ARG A 198 19.04 -4.59 -25.54
N ARG A 199 20.01 -4.51 -26.46
CA ARG A 199 21.41 -4.89 -26.17
C ARG A 199 21.99 -4.01 -25.07
N LYS A 200 21.78 -2.69 -25.12
CA LYS A 200 22.22 -1.75 -24.08
C LYS A 200 21.63 -2.11 -22.72
N GLY A 201 20.34 -2.44 -22.64
CA GLY A 201 19.69 -2.87 -21.39
C GLY A 201 20.36 -4.09 -20.76
N LEU A 202 20.68 -5.09 -21.57
CA LEU A 202 21.38 -6.29 -21.11
C LEU A 202 22.83 -5.97 -20.68
N GLU A 203 23.52 -5.08 -21.38
CA GLU A 203 24.90 -4.68 -21.08
C GLU A 203 25.02 -3.90 -19.77
N VAL A 204 24.04 -3.06 -19.43
CA VAL A 204 24.01 -2.35 -18.14
C VAL A 204 23.59 -3.27 -16.99
N GLY A 205 23.17 -4.51 -17.28
CA GLY A 205 22.86 -5.53 -16.30
C GLY A 205 21.38 -5.60 -15.91
N ALA A 206 20.45 -5.20 -16.78
CA ALA A 206 19.04 -5.50 -16.60
C ALA A 206 18.77 -6.99 -16.85
N GLN A 207 17.92 -7.60 -16.03
CA GLN A 207 17.58 -9.02 -16.12
C GLN A 207 16.47 -9.30 -17.13
N SER A 208 15.62 -8.30 -17.39
CA SER A 208 14.56 -8.40 -18.39
C SER A 208 14.31 -7.05 -19.06
N TYR A 209 13.81 -7.10 -20.30
CA TYR A 209 13.53 -5.93 -21.14
C TYR A 209 12.19 -6.13 -21.85
N ILE A 210 11.21 -5.27 -21.55
CA ILE A 210 9.84 -5.34 -22.03
C ILE A 210 9.53 -4.09 -22.84
N VAL A 211 8.99 -4.28 -24.04
CA VAL A 211 8.57 -3.19 -24.94
C VAL A 211 7.08 -2.92 -24.75
N LYS A 212 6.72 -1.71 -24.30
CA LYS A 212 5.34 -1.24 -24.02
C LYS A 212 4.40 -1.28 -25.25
N GLY A 213 4.95 -1.38 -26.46
CA GLY A 213 4.24 -1.23 -27.74
C GLY A 213 3.19 -2.29 -28.07
N SER A 214 3.19 -3.44 -27.40
CA SER A 214 2.14 -4.46 -27.49
C SER A 214 1.62 -4.72 -26.08
N PHE A 215 0.43 -4.22 -25.77
CA PHE A 215 -0.15 -4.21 -24.43
C PHE A 215 -0.35 -5.64 -23.90
N ASP A 216 0.67 -6.16 -23.22
CA ASP A 216 0.64 -7.45 -22.58
C ASP A 216 1.05 -7.31 -21.11
N GLN A 217 0.04 -7.08 -20.27
CA GLN A 217 0.14 -7.19 -18.82
C GLN A 217 0.77 -8.54 -18.39
N GLY A 218 0.59 -9.59 -19.19
CA GLY A 218 1.16 -10.91 -18.97
C GLY A 218 2.69 -10.88 -18.94
N SER A 219 3.32 -10.22 -19.91
CA SER A 219 4.78 -10.11 -20.00
C SER A 219 5.43 -9.48 -18.76
N LEU A 220 4.82 -8.43 -18.19
CA LEU A 220 5.32 -7.81 -16.95
C LEU A 220 5.21 -8.79 -15.77
N LEU A 221 4.06 -9.43 -15.62
CA LEU A 221 3.83 -10.37 -14.53
C LEU A 221 4.73 -11.60 -14.64
N GLU A 222 4.90 -12.15 -15.83
CA GLU A 222 5.78 -13.28 -16.10
C GLU A 222 7.24 -12.94 -15.80
N ALA A 223 7.71 -11.76 -16.23
CA ALA A 223 9.07 -11.32 -15.93
C ALA A 223 9.31 -11.18 -14.42
N VAL A 224 8.35 -10.60 -13.71
CA VAL A 224 8.43 -10.44 -12.26
C VAL A 224 8.36 -11.79 -11.55
N GLU A 225 7.42 -12.67 -11.91
CA GLU A 225 7.29 -14.02 -11.32
C GLU A 225 8.55 -14.87 -11.54
N ASN A 226 9.19 -14.78 -12.71
CA ASN A 226 10.43 -15.51 -12.97
C ASN A 226 11.63 -15.02 -12.14
N LEU A 227 11.60 -13.78 -11.66
CA LEU A 227 12.72 -13.16 -10.95
C LEU A 227 12.58 -13.23 -9.43
N ILE A 228 11.35 -13.13 -8.90
CA ILE A 228 11.10 -13.08 -7.45
C ILE A 228 9.98 -14.00 -6.95
N GLY A 229 9.32 -14.76 -7.84
CA GLY A 229 8.20 -15.66 -7.53
C GLY A 229 8.58 -17.10 -7.21
#